data_AF-A0A3D3ME25-F1
#
_entry.id   AF-A0A3D3ME25-F1
#
_cell.length_a   1.000
_cell.length_b   1.000
_cell.length_c   1.000
_cell.angle_alpha   90.00
_cell.angle_beta   90.00
_cell.angle_gamma   90.00
#
_symmetry.space_group_name_H-M   'P 1'
#
loop_
_entity.id
_entity.type
_entity.pdbx_description
1 polymer ?
#
loop_
_entity_poly.entity_id
_entity_poly.type
_entity_poly.pdbx_seq_one_letter_code
_entity_poly.pdbx_strand_id
1 'polypeptide(L)'
;MKKISLLLLLAGACFHAQDIENKATFKKNDCTEYWEKAGIRFKKFKTDYADIESVYDKINKLALDAVIKKGYAKALTNKKTYLYIKYINNIAYLDQHSCYDGTDPEYNFLISKFWNKNVLEYARKKYGKDIYLSTKIPPEDLKLYQEIGISNETFDYIAKYYEPETMKVKIPGNHTSEIGAAHSIPFVITFITPYQIKVEDPKTNIIILYEYKNNNWELIKE
;
A
#
# COMPACT_ATOMS: atom_id res chain seq x y z
N MET A 1 -29.96 -27.04 -58.44
CA MET A 1 -30.69 -28.30 -58.15
C MET A 1 -30.13 -28.92 -56.88
N LYS A 2 -31.00 -29.16 -55.88
CA LYS A 2 -30.96 -30.21 -54.83
C LYS A 2 -29.77 -30.16 -53.84
N LYS A 3 -29.92 -30.34 -52.52
CA LYS A 3 -31.07 -30.58 -51.64
C LYS A 3 -30.60 -30.27 -50.21
N ILE A 4 -31.48 -29.63 -49.44
CA ILE A 4 -31.47 -29.57 -47.98
C ILE A 4 -31.66 -31.00 -47.44
N SER A 5 -30.96 -31.37 -46.38
CA SER A 5 -31.40 -32.45 -45.49
C SER A 5 -31.04 -32.10 -44.05
N LEU A 6 -32.05 -31.49 -43.42
CA LEU A 6 -32.28 -31.45 -41.99
C LEU A 6 -32.56 -32.89 -41.52
N LEU A 7 -31.90 -33.35 -40.47
CA LEU A 7 -32.39 -34.48 -39.68
C LEU A 7 -32.02 -34.26 -38.21
N LEU A 8 -33.01 -33.73 -37.49
CA LEU A 8 -33.16 -33.91 -36.05
C LEU A 8 -33.41 -35.40 -35.78
N LEU A 9 -32.74 -35.96 -34.78
CA LEU A 9 -33.34 -36.99 -33.93
C LEU A 9 -32.86 -36.80 -32.49
N LEU A 10 -33.87 -36.57 -31.64
CA LEU A 10 -33.83 -36.54 -30.19
C LEU A 10 -33.55 -37.94 -29.63
N ALA A 11 -32.60 -38.03 -28.72
CA ALA A 11 -32.50 -38.99 -27.62
C ALA A 11 -31.36 -38.49 -26.73
N GLY A 12 -31.43 -38.33 -25.42
CA GLY A 12 -32.46 -38.58 -24.43
C GLY A 12 -31.87 -38.01 -23.14
N ALA A 13 -32.72 -37.42 -22.30
CA ALA A 13 -32.30 -36.95 -20.99
C ALA A 13 -31.91 -38.16 -20.13
N CYS A 14 -30.62 -38.29 -19.83
CA CYS A 14 -30.17 -38.92 -18.60
C CYS A 14 -29.40 -37.87 -17.81
N PHE A 15 -30.12 -37.18 -16.94
CA PHE A 15 -29.53 -36.59 -15.75
C PHE A 15 -28.87 -37.71 -14.96
N HIS A 16 -27.56 -37.91 -15.14
CA HIS A 16 -26.75 -38.47 -14.08
C HIS A 16 -26.30 -37.31 -13.21
N ALA A 17 -27.06 -37.11 -12.13
CA ALA A 17 -26.51 -36.62 -10.89
C ALA A 17 -25.34 -37.56 -10.53
N GLN A 18 -24.11 -37.10 -10.75
CA GLN A 18 -22.93 -37.67 -10.15
C GLN A 18 -22.32 -36.61 -9.24
N ASP A 19 -22.57 -36.85 -7.96
CA ASP A 19 -21.77 -36.49 -6.81
C ASP A 19 -21.48 -35.00 -6.61
N ILE A 20 -22.44 -34.39 -5.93
CA ILE A 20 -22.15 -33.54 -4.78
C ILE A 20 -21.31 -34.36 -3.78
N GLU A 21 -20.03 -34.59 -4.06
CA GLU A 21 -19.08 -35.08 -3.06
C GLU A 21 -17.63 -34.90 -3.54
N ASN A 22 -17.24 -33.64 -3.65
CA ASN A 22 -15.97 -33.22 -3.10
C ASN A 22 -16.02 -31.71 -2.85
N LYS A 23 -16.71 -31.32 -1.77
CA LYS A 23 -16.09 -30.37 -0.86
C LYS A 23 -14.79 -31.03 -0.42
N ALA A 24 -13.76 -30.95 -1.26
CA ALA A 24 -12.41 -31.18 -0.81
C ALA A 24 -12.26 -30.24 0.38
N THR A 25 -12.29 -30.83 1.58
CA THR A 25 -11.85 -30.21 2.81
C THR A 25 -10.59 -29.46 2.46
N PHE A 26 -10.66 -28.12 2.38
CA PHE A 26 -9.50 -27.26 2.36
C PHE A 26 -8.77 -27.57 3.66
N LYS A 27 -7.84 -28.53 3.58
CA LYS A 27 -7.11 -28.99 4.75
C LYS A 27 -6.23 -27.82 5.16
N LYS A 28 -6.36 -27.41 6.41
CA LYS A 28 -5.51 -26.44 7.13
C LYS A 28 -3.99 -26.64 6.91
N ASN A 29 -3.58 -27.81 6.42
CA ASN A 29 -2.19 -28.17 6.11
C ASN A 29 -1.63 -27.59 4.80
N ASP A 30 -2.44 -26.99 3.91
CA ASP A 30 -1.95 -26.53 2.59
C ASP A 30 -1.27 -25.14 2.62
N CYS A 31 -1.57 -24.29 3.61
CA CYS A 31 -0.93 -22.98 3.70
C CYS A 31 0.34 -22.96 4.58
N THR A 32 0.58 -23.95 5.45
CA THR A 32 1.69 -23.88 6.43
C THR A 32 3.07 -23.83 5.78
N GLU A 33 3.37 -24.76 4.87
CA GLU A 33 4.65 -24.79 4.13
C GLU A 33 4.87 -23.51 3.33
N TYR A 34 3.77 -22.97 2.80
CA TYR A 34 3.77 -21.74 2.05
C TYR A 34 4.13 -20.52 2.91
N TRP A 35 3.51 -20.39 4.08
CA TRP A 35 3.81 -19.31 5.04
C TRP A 35 5.26 -19.39 5.54
N GLU A 36 5.79 -20.59 5.75
CA GLU A 36 7.21 -20.78 6.10
C GLU A 36 8.15 -20.30 4.99
N LYS A 37 7.89 -20.68 3.73
CA LYS A 37 8.66 -20.22 2.57
C LYS A 37 8.56 -18.70 2.38
N ALA A 38 7.36 -18.13 2.53
CA ALA A 38 7.14 -16.69 2.46
C ALA A 38 7.88 -15.95 3.58
N GLY A 39 7.89 -16.49 4.81
CA GLY A 39 8.63 -15.94 5.94
C GLY A 39 10.14 -15.93 5.70
N ILE A 40 10.71 -17.00 5.13
CA ILE A 40 12.13 -17.07 4.76
C ILE A 40 12.45 -16.05 3.67
N ARG A 41 11.61 -15.96 2.62
CA ARG A 41 11.76 -14.97 1.53
C ARG A 41 11.77 -13.55 2.07
N PHE A 42 10.80 -13.21 2.92
CA PHE A 42 10.69 -11.88 3.51
C PHE A 42 11.87 -11.57 4.44
N LYS A 43 12.32 -12.54 5.25
CA LYS A 43 13.52 -12.37 6.09
C LYS A 43 14.74 -12.05 5.25
N LYS A 44 14.96 -12.81 4.16
CA LYS A 44 16.03 -12.54 3.19
C LYS A 44 15.88 -11.16 2.56
N PHE A 45 14.67 -10.78 2.14
CA PHE A 45 14.38 -9.46 1.59
C PHE A 45 14.78 -8.33 2.56
N LYS A 46 14.38 -8.42 3.83
CA LYS A 46 14.77 -7.43 4.86
C LYS A 46 16.29 -7.34 5.04
N THR A 47 17.00 -8.47 4.95
CA THR A 47 18.46 -8.49 5.03
C THR A 47 19.10 -7.89 3.78
N ASP A 48 18.63 -8.25 2.58
CA ASP A 48 19.16 -7.77 1.30
C ASP A 48 18.95 -6.26 1.11
N TYR A 49 17.97 -5.66 1.81
CA TYR A 49 17.61 -4.23 1.75
C TYR A 49 17.65 -3.54 3.12
N ALA A 50 18.60 -3.91 3.99
CA ALA A 50 18.70 -3.37 5.35
C ALA A 50 18.99 -1.85 5.40
N ASP A 51 19.64 -1.30 4.38
CA ASP A 51 20.02 0.11 4.26
C ASP A 51 18.98 0.97 3.53
N ILE A 52 17.88 0.38 3.05
CA ILE A 52 16.94 1.04 2.13
C ILE A 52 16.32 2.32 2.70
N GLU A 53 16.14 2.40 4.02
CA GLU A 53 15.64 3.62 4.68
C GLU A 53 16.58 4.82 4.45
N SER A 54 17.89 4.60 4.55
CA SER A 54 18.89 5.63 4.25
C SER A 54 18.94 6.03 2.78
N VAL A 55 18.59 5.09 1.89
CA VAL A 55 18.44 5.35 0.45
C VAL A 55 17.19 6.19 0.19
N TYR A 56 16.08 5.89 0.86
CA TYR A 56 14.82 6.63 0.74
C TYR A 56 14.88 8.03 1.35
N ASP A 57 15.65 8.23 2.42
CA ASP A 57 15.90 9.55 3.01
C ASP A 57 16.49 10.58 2.04
N LYS A 58 17.11 10.11 0.95
CA LYS A 58 17.65 10.97 -0.11
C LYS A 58 16.57 11.46 -1.10
N ILE A 59 15.38 10.85 -1.15
CA ILE A 59 14.35 11.15 -2.16
C ILE A 59 12.98 11.49 -1.59
N ASN A 60 12.61 10.98 -0.42
CA ASN A 60 11.24 11.05 0.10
C ASN A 60 10.67 12.48 0.18
N LYS A 61 11.44 13.43 0.70
CA LYS A 61 11.06 14.85 0.77
C LYS A 61 10.96 15.50 -0.62
N LEU A 62 11.87 15.14 -1.53
CA LEU A 62 11.89 15.64 -2.90
C LEU A 62 10.66 15.16 -3.68
N ALA A 63 10.33 13.87 -3.57
CA ALA A 63 9.15 13.27 -4.18
C ALA A 63 7.85 13.94 -3.69
N LEU A 64 7.74 14.14 -2.37
CA LEU A 64 6.63 14.85 -1.74
C LEU A 64 6.50 16.28 -2.30
N ASP A 65 7.60 17.03 -2.32
CA ASP A 65 7.62 18.40 -2.83
C ASP A 65 7.27 18.50 -4.31
N ALA A 66 7.70 17.54 -5.13
CA ALA A 66 7.44 17.52 -6.56
C ALA A 66 5.94 17.40 -6.87
N VAL A 67 5.22 16.51 -6.17
CA VAL A 67 3.76 16.36 -6.31
C VAL A 67 3.03 17.64 -5.92
N ILE A 68 3.42 18.25 -4.79
CA ILE A 68 2.85 19.51 -4.33
C ILE A 68 3.05 20.62 -5.36
N LYS A 69 4.30 20.78 -5.84
CA LYS A 69 4.65 21.85 -6.79
C LYS A 69 3.88 21.71 -8.09
N LYS A 70 3.73 20.50 -8.62
CA LYS A 70 3.03 20.23 -9.87
C LYS A 70 1.51 20.40 -9.78
N GLY A 71 0.88 19.86 -8.74
CA GLY A 71 -0.57 19.69 -8.70
C GLY A 71 -1.31 20.54 -7.67
N TYR A 72 -0.64 20.91 -6.58
CA TYR A 72 -1.34 21.26 -5.34
C TYR A 72 -0.87 22.55 -4.67
N ALA A 73 0.01 23.32 -5.30
CA ALA A 73 0.46 24.61 -4.78
C ALA A 73 -0.71 25.53 -4.38
N LYS A 74 -1.79 25.56 -5.18
CA LYS A 74 -3.02 26.30 -4.85
C LYS A 74 -3.83 25.62 -3.76
N ALA A 75 -3.96 24.30 -3.77
CA ALA A 75 -4.73 23.56 -2.77
C ALA A 75 -4.15 23.71 -1.35
N LEU A 76 -2.83 23.92 -1.24
CA LEU A 76 -2.16 24.17 0.03
C LEU A 76 -2.60 25.47 0.72
N THR A 77 -3.12 26.47 -0.01
CA THR A 77 -3.61 27.71 0.64
C THR A 77 -4.97 27.50 1.31
N ASN A 78 -5.74 26.50 0.87
CA ASN A 78 -7.03 26.19 1.46
C ASN A 78 -6.86 25.48 2.82
N LYS A 79 -7.44 26.06 3.87
CA LYS A 79 -7.36 25.54 5.25
C LYS A 79 -8.04 24.18 5.42
N LYS A 80 -9.03 23.86 4.58
CA LYS A 80 -9.77 22.60 4.61
C LYS A 80 -8.97 21.41 4.06
N THR A 81 -7.92 21.67 3.29
CA THR A 81 -7.12 20.63 2.63
C THR A 81 -6.31 19.81 3.64
N TYR A 82 -6.07 18.53 3.33
CA TYR A 82 -5.20 17.62 4.08
C TYR A 82 -4.33 16.76 3.16
N LEU A 83 -3.25 16.21 3.70
CA LEU A 83 -2.43 15.21 3.00
C LEU A 83 -2.99 13.82 3.30
N TYR A 84 -3.17 13.01 2.26
CA TYR A 84 -3.62 11.64 2.38
C TYR A 84 -2.55 10.68 1.87
N ILE A 85 -1.88 9.98 2.77
CA ILE A 85 -0.74 9.13 2.44
C ILE A 85 -1.19 7.68 2.36
N LYS A 86 -1.00 7.04 1.20
CA LYS A 86 -1.09 5.58 1.11
C LYS A 86 0.07 4.98 1.89
N TYR A 87 -0.23 4.34 3.01
CA TYR A 87 0.77 3.84 3.96
C TYR A 87 0.88 2.32 3.85
N ILE A 88 0.13 1.55 4.65
CA ILE A 88 0.22 0.10 4.71
C ILE A 88 -1.01 -0.56 4.09
N ASN A 89 -0.81 -1.68 3.40
CA ASN A 89 -1.89 -2.55 2.95
C ASN A 89 -2.23 -3.57 4.05
N ASN A 90 -3.47 -3.56 4.54
CA ASN A 90 -3.92 -4.41 5.65
C ASN A 90 -4.51 -5.75 5.18
N ILE A 91 -4.89 -5.89 3.90
CA ILE A 91 -5.56 -7.08 3.37
C ILE A 91 -4.69 -8.34 3.54
N ALA A 92 -3.39 -8.26 3.25
CA ALA A 92 -2.51 -9.43 3.36
C ALA A 92 -2.00 -9.74 4.78
N TYR A 93 -2.05 -8.79 5.73
CA TYR A 93 -1.55 -9.01 7.09
C TYR A 93 -2.62 -9.55 8.05
N LEU A 94 -3.90 -9.27 7.78
CA LEU A 94 -5.02 -9.63 8.66
C LEU A 94 -5.87 -10.79 8.13
N ASP A 95 -5.64 -11.27 6.90
CA ASP A 95 -6.36 -12.41 6.33
C ASP A 95 -5.60 -13.74 6.56
N GLN A 96 -5.92 -14.41 7.67
CA GLN A 96 -5.37 -15.72 8.03
C GLN A 96 -5.99 -16.90 7.24
N HIS A 97 -6.97 -16.65 6.35
CA HIS A 97 -7.76 -17.71 5.71
C HIS A 97 -7.44 -17.90 4.21
N SER A 98 -6.67 -17.01 3.59
CA SER A 98 -6.17 -17.19 2.22
C SER A 98 -4.72 -17.66 2.24
N CYS A 99 -4.35 -18.65 1.42
CA CYS A 99 -2.95 -18.99 1.18
C CYS A 99 -2.29 -17.91 0.28
N TYR A 100 -2.43 -16.62 0.55
CA TYR A 100 -2.01 -15.53 -0.36
C TYR A 100 -0.54 -15.14 -0.18
N ASP A 101 0.26 -15.02 -1.25
CA ASP A 101 1.71 -14.67 -1.27
C ASP A 101 1.97 -13.32 -1.91
N GLY A 102 0.91 -12.57 -2.24
CA GLY A 102 0.95 -11.30 -2.95
C GLY A 102 1.54 -10.17 -2.13
N THR A 103 2.86 -10.28 -1.91
CA THR A 103 3.96 -9.33 -1.71
C THR A 103 3.74 -8.06 -0.89
N ASP A 104 2.61 -7.96 -0.22
CA ASP A 104 2.28 -6.85 0.66
C ASP A 104 3.25 -6.77 1.85
N PRO A 105 3.86 -7.84 2.40
CA PRO A 105 4.91 -7.70 3.41
C PRO A 105 6.12 -6.92 2.89
N GLU A 106 6.60 -7.22 1.67
CA GLU A 106 7.68 -6.48 1.03
C GLU A 106 7.27 -5.02 0.76
N TYR A 107 6.06 -4.78 0.24
CA TYR A 107 5.53 -3.41 0.07
C TYR A 107 5.45 -2.66 1.40
N ASN A 108 4.86 -3.27 2.43
CA ASN A 108 4.67 -2.70 3.77
C ASN A 108 6.02 -2.39 4.43
N PHE A 109 7.02 -3.24 4.23
CA PHE A 109 8.39 -2.95 4.62
C PHE A 109 8.90 -1.70 3.90
N LEU A 110 8.91 -1.67 2.57
CA LEU A 110 9.45 -0.54 1.79
C LEU A 110 8.72 0.78 2.08
N ILE A 111 7.39 0.77 2.15
CA ILE A 111 6.59 1.96 2.39
C ILE A 111 6.77 2.50 3.81
N SER A 112 6.96 1.62 4.81
CA SER A 112 7.31 2.04 6.18
C SER A 112 8.69 2.67 6.25
N LYS A 113 9.64 2.24 5.39
CA LYS A 113 10.96 2.86 5.25
C LYS A 113 10.90 4.20 4.52
N PHE A 114 10.04 4.31 3.51
CA PHE A 114 9.87 5.53 2.73
C PHE A 114 9.20 6.64 3.56
N TRP A 115 8.10 6.32 4.25
CA TRP A 115 7.35 7.23 5.10
C TRP A 115 7.74 7.05 6.58
N ASN A 116 8.99 7.36 6.89
CA ASN A 116 9.47 7.37 8.27
C ASN A 116 9.07 8.66 9.02
N LYS A 117 9.33 8.70 10.33
CA LYS A 117 9.06 9.87 11.18
C LYS A 117 9.59 11.17 10.59
N ASN A 118 10.82 11.18 10.10
CA ASN A 118 11.47 12.41 9.61
C ASN A 118 10.71 13.03 8.44
N VAL A 119 10.16 12.21 7.56
CA VAL A 119 9.34 12.67 6.42
C VAL A 119 7.98 13.16 6.87
N LEU A 120 7.32 12.41 7.76
CA LEU A 120 6.00 12.78 8.27
C LEU A 120 6.07 14.10 9.06
N GLU A 121 7.12 14.28 9.88
CA GLU A 121 7.39 15.55 10.56
C GLU A 121 7.70 16.67 9.57
N TYR A 122 8.52 16.40 8.55
CA TYR A 122 8.83 17.38 7.52
C TYR A 122 7.56 17.86 6.80
N ALA A 123 6.72 16.93 6.33
CA ALA A 123 5.48 17.26 5.65
C ALA A 123 4.55 18.09 6.54
N ARG A 124 4.39 17.68 7.82
CA ARG A 124 3.59 18.40 8.81
C ARG A 124 4.10 19.83 9.03
N LYS A 125 5.41 19.98 9.27
CA LYS A 125 6.06 21.28 9.54
C LYS A 125 6.04 22.20 8.32
N LYS A 126 6.35 21.67 7.13
CA LYS A 126 6.48 22.46 5.90
C LYS A 126 5.14 22.94 5.36
N TYR A 127 4.11 22.08 5.37
CA TYR A 127 2.82 22.42 4.76
C TYR A 127 1.74 22.81 5.76
N GLY A 128 1.93 22.51 7.05
CA GLY A 128 0.99 22.86 8.12
C GLY A 128 -0.40 22.22 7.97
N LYS A 129 -0.51 21.11 7.23
CA LYS A 129 -1.77 20.38 6.98
C LYS A 129 -1.89 19.15 7.86
N ASP A 130 -3.12 18.75 8.16
CA ASP A 130 -3.38 17.42 8.71
C ASP A 130 -2.83 16.36 7.75
N ILE A 131 -2.28 15.29 8.32
CA ILE A 131 -1.85 14.10 7.58
C ILE A 131 -2.69 12.93 8.04
N TYR A 132 -3.38 12.30 7.09
CA TYR A 132 -4.12 11.07 7.29
C TYR A 132 -3.38 9.91 6.63
N LEU A 133 -3.06 8.89 7.42
CA LEU A 133 -2.57 7.63 6.85
C LEU A 133 -3.78 6.79 6.40
N SER A 134 -3.67 6.15 5.24
CA SER A 134 -4.78 5.44 4.61
C SER A 134 -5.28 4.23 5.39
N THR A 135 -4.38 3.59 6.15
CA THR A 135 -4.59 2.28 6.74
C THR A 135 -5.49 2.39 7.98
N LYS A 136 -6.57 1.59 7.99
CA LYS A 136 -7.37 1.34 9.19
C LYS A 136 -6.82 0.14 9.92
N ILE A 137 -6.58 0.25 11.22
CA ILE A 137 -5.98 -0.81 12.03
C ILE A 137 -6.69 -0.90 13.37
N PRO A 138 -7.25 -2.06 13.72
CA PRO A 138 -7.79 -2.29 15.05
C PRO A 138 -6.72 -2.05 16.14
N PRO A 139 -7.07 -1.50 17.30
CA PRO A 139 -6.11 -1.22 18.37
C PRO A 139 -5.25 -2.44 18.77
N GLU A 140 -5.85 -3.63 18.77
CA GLU A 140 -5.21 -4.91 19.06
C GLU A 140 -4.09 -5.28 18.06
N ASP A 141 -4.20 -4.80 16.83
CA ASP A 141 -3.30 -5.12 15.72
C ASP A 141 -2.21 -4.05 15.52
N LEU A 142 -2.22 -2.97 16.31
CA LEU A 142 -1.28 -1.85 16.14
C LEU A 142 0.19 -2.32 16.22
N LYS A 143 0.47 -3.32 17.07
CA LYS A 143 1.81 -3.89 17.23
C LYS A 143 2.34 -4.57 15.97
N LEU A 144 1.47 -5.01 15.04
CA LEU A 144 1.88 -5.63 13.78
C LEU A 144 2.72 -4.69 12.91
N TYR A 145 2.63 -3.37 13.12
CA TYR A 145 3.53 -2.40 12.50
C TYR A 145 5.01 -2.67 12.79
N GLN A 146 5.34 -3.15 14.00
CA GLN A 146 6.72 -3.50 14.34
C GLN A 146 7.21 -4.74 13.56
N GLU A 147 6.31 -5.68 13.29
CA GLU A 147 6.64 -6.93 12.60
C GLU A 147 6.98 -6.72 11.11
N ILE A 148 6.30 -5.76 10.47
CA ILE A 148 6.56 -5.37 9.07
C ILE A 148 7.84 -4.55 8.89
N GLY A 149 8.52 -4.17 9.98
CA GLY A 149 9.82 -3.49 9.94
C GLY A 149 9.80 -1.97 10.09
N ILE A 150 8.71 -1.39 10.60
CA ILE A 150 8.72 0.01 11.03
C ILE A 150 9.79 0.20 12.12
N SER A 151 10.50 1.34 12.12
CA SER A 151 11.40 1.66 13.22
C SER A 151 10.60 2.03 14.47
N ASN A 152 11.14 1.74 15.68
CA ASN A 152 10.49 2.13 16.94
C ASN A 152 10.20 3.63 16.99
N GLU A 153 11.11 4.46 16.50
CA GLU A 153 10.93 5.90 16.46
C GLU A 153 9.74 6.32 15.58
N THR A 154 9.57 5.68 14.43
CA THR A 154 8.42 5.94 13.54
C THR A 154 7.13 5.38 14.13
N PHE A 155 7.19 4.20 14.76
CA PHE A 155 6.06 3.60 15.44
C PHE A 155 5.54 4.50 16.57
N ASP A 156 6.41 4.91 17.49
CA ASP A 156 6.05 5.77 18.63
C ASP A 156 5.45 7.09 18.15
N TYR A 157 6.03 7.66 17.09
CA TYR A 157 5.51 8.87 16.47
C TYR A 157 4.10 8.67 15.90
N ILE A 158 3.84 7.58 15.19
CA ILE A 158 2.54 7.28 14.60
C ILE A 158 1.50 6.92 15.67
N ALA A 159 1.87 6.10 16.65
CA ALA A 159 1.01 5.65 17.74
C ALA A 159 0.52 6.82 18.60
N LYS A 160 1.34 7.86 18.79
CA LYS A 160 0.93 9.12 19.44
C LYS A 160 -0.31 9.76 18.80
N TYR A 161 -0.51 9.57 17.50
CA TYR A 161 -1.57 10.19 16.72
C TYR A 161 -2.63 9.19 16.24
N TYR A 162 -2.65 7.99 16.82
CA TYR A 162 -3.66 6.98 16.53
C TYR A 162 -4.98 7.35 17.22
N GLU A 163 -6.08 7.33 16.46
CA GLU A 163 -7.44 7.59 16.90
C GLU A 163 -8.22 6.27 16.97
N PRO A 164 -8.52 5.73 18.18
CA PRO A 164 -9.18 4.44 18.32
C PRO A 164 -10.59 4.38 17.69
N GLU A 165 -11.34 5.48 17.77
CA GLU A 165 -12.71 5.55 17.24
C GLU A 165 -12.78 5.36 15.73
N THR A 166 -11.80 5.92 15.01
CA THR A 166 -11.72 5.86 13.54
C THR A 166 -10.77 4.76 13.06
N MET A 167 -10.03 4.15 13.99
CA MET A 167 -8.97 3.17 13.75
C MET A 167 -7.88 3.68 12.82
N LYS A 168 -7.62 4.99 12.82
CA LYS A 168 -6.72 5.65 11.87
C LYS A 168 -5.69 6.51 12.58
N VAL A 169 -4.63 6.83 11.85
CA VAL A 169 -3.63 7.79 12.29
C VAL A 169 -3.94 9.14 11.65
N LYS A 170 -4.15 10.15 12.50
CA LYS A 170 -4.34 11.54 12.10
C LYS A 170 -3.30 12.42 12.80
N ILE A 171 -2.30 12.84 12.05
CA ILE A 171 -1.27 13.76 12.55
C ILE A 171 -1.78 15.20 12.34
N PRO A 172 -2.03 15.98 13.40
CA PRO A 172 -2.65 17.29 13.28
C PRO A 172 -1.68 18.33 12.70
N GLY A 173 -2.19 19.14 11.78
CA GLY A 173 -1.56 20.34 11.25
C GLY A 173 -1.90 21.59 12.05
N ASN A 174 -1.79 22.76 11.40
CA ASN A 174 -2.06 24.06 12.03
C ASN A 174 -3.53 24.48 11.92
N HIS A 175 -4.31 23.79 11.09
CA HIS A 175 -5.69 24.11 10.80
C HIS A 175 -6.52 22.83 10.75
N THR A 176 -7.78 22.93 11.15
CA THR A 176 -8.75 21.84 11.03
C THR A 176 -9.06 21.60 9.56
N SER A 177 -8.71 20.41 9.06
CA SER A 177 -9.09 19.97 7.72
C SER A 177 -10.52 19.45 7.66
N GLU A 178 -11.12 19.44 6.47
CA GLU A 178 -12.43 18.85 6.21
C GLU A 178 -12.24 17.50 5.49
N ILE A 179 -12.77 16.42 6.06
CA ILE A 179 -12.62 15.07 5.48
C ILE A 179 -13.49 14.97 4.23
N GLY A 180 -12.87 14.70 3.09
CA GLY A 180 -13.56 14.54 1.82
C GLY A 180 -12.58 14.46 0.66
N ALA A 181 -12.95 13.70 -0.38
CA ALA A 181 -12.10 13.53 -1.55
C ALA A 181 -11.75 14.87 -2.24
N ALA A 182 -12.63 15.87 -2.19
CA ALA A 182 -12.34 17.20 -2.74
C ALA A 182 -11.23 17.98 -2.00
N HIS A 183 -10.90 17.58 -0.76
CA HIS A 183 -9.95 18.26 0.10
C HIS A 183 -8.67 17.47 0.34
N SER A 184 -8.58 16.25 -0.22
CA SER A 184 -7.39 15.40 -0.02
C SER A 184 -6.37 15.62 -1.13
N ILE A 185 -5.10 15.79 -0.73
CA ILE A 185 -3.93 15.68 -1.60
C ILE A 185 -3.39 14.26 -1.43
N PRO A 186 -3.67 13.34 -2.37
CA PRO A 186 -3.23 11.96 -2.23
C PRO A 186 -1.74 11.82 -2.59
N PHE A 187 -1.03 11.00 -1.83
CA PHE A 187 0.32 10.55 -2.15
C PHE A 187 0.32 9.02 -2.23
N VAL A 188 0.55 8.50 -3.43
CA VAL A 188 0.70 7.07 -3.68
C VAL A 188 2.12 6.81 -4.15
N ILE A 189 2.80 5.92 -3.44
CA ILE A 189 4.12 5.42 -3.82
C ILE A 189 3.95 3.98 -4.27
N THR A 190 4.40 3.71 -5.49
CA THR A 190 4.48 2.36 -6.06
C THR A 190 5.94 2.00 -6.25
N PHE A 191 6.37 0.89 -5.65
CA PHE A 191 7.71 0.35 -5.82
C PHE A 191 7.70 -0.61 -7.01
N ILE A 192 8.35 -0.22 -8.10
CA ILE A 192 8.59 -1.13 -9.25
C ILE A 192 9.71 -2.10 -8.85
N THR A 193 10.74 -1.57 -8.21
CA THR A 193 11.74 -2.30 -7.43
C THR A 193 12.04 -1.49 -6.16
N PRO A 194 12.79 -2.02 -5.17
CA PRO A 194 13.24 -1.21 -4.03
C PRO A 194 14.01 0.05 -4.46
N TYR A 195 14.69 0.03 -5.60
CA TYR A 195 15.48 1.15 -6.12
C TYR A 195 14.79 1.91 -7.27
N GLN A 196 13.54 1.60 -7.60
CA GLN A 196 12.80 2.31 -8.63
C GLN A 196 11.37 2.56 -8.15
N ILE A 197 11.04 3.84 -7.98
CA ILE A 197 9.78 4.27 -7.39
C ILE A 197 8.99 5.13 -8.36
N LYS A 198 7.69 4.92 -8.37
CA LYS A 198 6.72 5.74 -9.08
C LYS A 198 5.88 6.48 -8.04
N VAL A 199 5.99 7.80 -8.06
CA VAL A 199 5.18 8.71 -7.25
C VAL A 199 3.99 9.11 -8.10
N GLU A 200 2.79 8.74 -7.67
CA GLU A 200 1.59 8.94 -8.46
C GLU A 200 0.49 9.67 -7.69
N ASP A 201 -0.24 10.50 -8.43
CA ASP A 201 -1.50 11.06 -8.02
C ASP A 201 -2.59 10.69 -9.03
N PRO A 202 -3.53 9.80 -8.67
CA PRO A 202 -4.58 9.37 -9.59
C PRO A 202 -5.62 10.46 -9.91
N LYS A 203 -5.71 11.55 -9.13
CA LYS A 203 -6.66 12.65 -9.38
C LYS A 203 -6.15 13.63 -10.43
N THR A 204 -4.86 13.93 -10.37
CA THR A 204 -4.22 14.92 -11.24
C THR A 204 -3.41 14.30 -12.38
N ASN A 205 -3.41 12.96 -12.48
CA ASN A 205 -2.57 12.20 -13.42
C ASN A 205 -1.08 12.54 -13.31
N ILE A 206 -0.62 12.98 -12.13
CA ILE A 206 0.81 13.22 -11.89
C ILE A 206 1.46 11.85 -11.76
N ILE A 207 2.49 11.62 -12.56
CA ILE A 207 3.31 10.41 -12.50
C ILE A 207 4.77 10.85 -12.58
N ILE A 208 5.53 10.59 -11.53
CA ILE A 208 6.96 10.91 -11.46
C ILE A 208 7.71 9.62 -11.18
N LEU A 209 8.65 9.28 -12.04
CA LEU A 209 9.44 8.06 -11.95
C LEU A 209 10.88 8.40 -11.55
N TYR A 210 11.33 7.80 -10.45
CA TYR A 210 12.70 7.91 -9.98
C TYR A 210 13.39 6.56 -9.95
N GLU A 211 14.69 6.55 -10.20
CA GLU A 211 15.54 5.36 -10.09
C GLU A 211 16.82 5.68 -9.35
N TYR A 212 17.23 4.78 -8.45
CA TYR A 212 18.47 4.90 -7.69
C TYR A 212 19.60 4.16 -8.41
N LYS A 213 20.56 4.92 -8.93
CA LYS A 213 21.74 4.42 -9.65
C LYS A 213 22.96 5.24 -9.25
N ASN A 214 24.14 4.62 -9.24
CA ASN A 214 25.40 5.31 -8.95
C ASN A 214 25.34 6.13 -7.64
N ASN A 215 24.74 5.55 -6.60
CA ASN A 215 24.51 6.16 -5.29
C ASN A 215 23.61 7.42 -5.25
N ASN A 216 22.91 7.74 -6.33
CA ASN A 216 22.03 8.90 -6.44
C ASN A 216 20.66 8.55 -7.03
N TRP A 217 19.64 9.35 -6.71
CA TRP A 217 18.34 9.24 -7.34
C TRP A 217 18.29 10.09 -8.61
N GLU A 218 17.90 9.48 -9.71
CA GLU A 218 17.75 10.10 -11.02
C GLU A 218 16.26 10.20 -11.36
N LEU A 219 15.85 11.35 -11.91
CA LEU A 219 14.51 11.53 -12.46
C LEU A 219 14.47 10.91 -13.86
N ILE A 220 13.66 9.87 -14.04
CA ILE A 220 13.55 9.14 -15.31
C ILE A 220 12.42 9.71 -16.18
N LYS A 221 11.29 10.06 -15.56
CA LYS A 221 10.11 10.60 -16.25
C LYS A 221 9.32 11.51 -15.33
N GLU A 222 8.77 12.57 -15.90
CA GLU A 222 7.95 13.58 -15.22
C GLU A 222 6.72 14.01 -16.06
#